data_AF-G1MK90-F1
#
_entry.id   AF-G1MK90-F1
#
_cell.length_a   1.000
_cell.length_b   1.000
_cell.length_c   1.000
_cell.angle_alpha   90.00
_cell.angle_beta   90.00
_cell.angle_gamma   90.00
#
_symmetry.space_group_name_H-M   'P 1'
#
loop_
_entity.id
_entity.type
_entity.pdbx_description
1 polymer ?
#
loop_
_entity_poly.entity_id
_entity_poly.type
_entity_poly.pdbx_seq_one_letter_code
_entity_poly.pdbx_strand_id
1 'polypeptide(L)'
;MRGDNQSFTFGFILLGVSGEQQQEDFFFVLFLFIYPITLIGNLLIILAIRSDIHLHNPMYFFLANLSFVDILFSSVTIPKMLVNHVLGSKAISFGGCLTQMYFMIGMANTDSYMLAAMAYDRAVAISRPLHYTTIIRPRTCVLLVVGSWVVGNANALPHTLLTASLSFCGNKEVANFYCDIAPLLKLSCSDTYFNVKMMYLGVGVFSVPLLCIVISYVRVFSMVLQVPSTNGVLKAFSTCGSHLTVVSVYYGTVMGMYFRPLSSYSLGDAVITVMYMAVTPMLNPFIYSLRNRDMKAALGKLFSKRVSS
;
A
#
# COMPACT_ATOMS: atom_id res chain seq x y z
N MET A 1 5.65 -6.85 -53.13
CA MET A 1 5.95 -5.88 -52.07
C MET A 1 4.65 -5.18 -51.68
N ARG A 2 4.03 -5.62 -50.58
CA ARG A 2 2.87 -4.97 -49.98
C ARG A 2 3.36 -4.50 -48.62
N GLY A 3 3.56 -3.18 -48.49
CA GLY A 3 4.02 -2.57 -47.25
C GLY A 3 2.88 -2.61 -46.24
N ASP A 4 2.98 -3.52 -45.28
CA ASP A 4 2.20 -3.43 -44.06
C ASP A 4 2.72 -2.23 -43.28
N ASN A 5 1.89 -1.18 -43.19
CA ASN A 5 2.05 -0.12 -42.22
C ASN A 5 1.85 -0.72 -40.81
N GLN A 6 2.89 -1.37 -40.28
CA GLN A 6 2.99 -1.69 -38.87
C GLN A 6 3.17 -0.36 -38.12
N SER A 7 2.08 0.26 -37.72
CA SER A 7 2.14 1.30 -36.69
C SER A 7 2.66 0.63 -35.43
N PHE A 8 3.94 0.81 -35.13
CA PHE A 8 4.54 0.48 -33.85
C PHE A 8 3.82 1.29 -32.76
N THR A 9 2.70 0.81 -32.25
CA THR A 9 2.11 1.32 -31.02
C THR A 9 3.03 0.84 -29.88
N PHE A 10 3.87 1.76 -29.38
CA PHE A 10 4.75 1.59 -28.22
C PHE A 10 3.97 1.50 -26.88
N GLY A 11 2.81 0.85 -26.88
CA GLY A 11 1.91 0.77 -25.72
C GLY A 11 1.41 -0.64 -25.44
N PHE A 12 0.90 -0.82 -24.22
CA PHE A 12 0.18 -2.01 -23.75
C PHE A 12 -1.31 -1.73 -23.72
N ILE A 13 -2.10 -2.80 -23.80
CA ILE A 13 -3.56 -2.78 -23.64
C ILE A 13 -3.88 -3.45 -22.31
N LEU A 14 -4.47 -2.70 -21.37
CA LEU A 14 -4.90 -3.22 -20.07
C LEU A 14 -6.27 -3.85 -20.23
N LEU A 15 -6.37 -5.19 -20.24
CA LEU A 15 -7.61 -5.90 -20.57
C LEU A 15 -8.74 -5.65 -19.57
N GLY A 16 -8.42 -5.25 -18.33
CA GLY A 16 -9.39 -5.04 -17.27
C GLY A 16 -9.44 -6.21 -16.30
N VAL A 17 -10.55 -6.36 -15.58
CA VAL A 17 -10.70 -7.36 -14.52
C VAL A 17 -11.16 -8.72 -15.05
N SER A 18 -12.05 -8.76 -16.04
CA SER A 18 -12.62 -10.02 -16.55
C SER A 18 -12.99 -10.02 -18.02
N GLY A 19 -12.86 -8.89 -18.72
CA GLY A 19 -13.33 -8.75 -20.10
C GLY A 19 -14.85 -8.65 -20.24
N GLU A 20 -15.63 -8.78 -19.16
CA GLU A 20 -17.07 -8.55 -19.15
C GLU A 20 -17.41 -7.09 -18.80
N GLN A 21 -18.14 -6.41 -19.67
CA GLN A 21 -18.51 -5.00 -19.50
C GLN A 21 -19.18 -4.73 -18.14
N GLN A 22 -20.10 -5.60 -17.72
CA GLN A 22 -20.84 -5.44 -16.48
C GLN A 22 -19.93 -5.46 -15.23
N GLN A 23 -18.86 -6.26 -15.27
CA GLN A 23 -17.91 -6.31 -14.17
C GLN A 23 -16.98 -5.07 -14.19
N GLU A 24 -16.56 -4.61 -15.38
CA GLU A 24 -15.78 -3.38 -15.51
C GLU A 24 -16.56 -2.15 -15.03
N ASP A 25 -17.86 -2.05 -15.35
CA ASP A 25 -18.75 -1.00 -14.88
C ASP A 25 -18.86 -1.02 -13.34
N PHE A 26 -18.96 -2.21 -12.74
CA PHE A 26 -18.98 -2.36 -11.28
C PHE A 26 -17.68 -1.85 -10.64
N PHE A 27 -16.51 -2.24 -11.15
CA PHE A 27 -15.23 -1.77 -10.64
C PHE A 27 -15.04 -0.26 -10.87
N PHE A 28 -15.52 0.27 -12.00
CA PHE A 28 -15.50 1.71 -12.27
C PHE A 28 -16.28 2.48 -11.20
N VAL A 29 -17.52 2.09 -10.94
CA VAL A 29 -18.36 2.72 -9.90
C VAL A 29 -17.71 2.59 -8.53
N LEU A 30 -17.17 1.41 -8.20
CA LEU A 30 -16.48 1.17 -6.94
C LEU A 30 -15.29 2.12 -6.76
N PHE A 31 -14.41 2.21 -7.75
CA PHE A 31 -13.23 3.08 -7.70
C PHE A 31 -13.58 4.57 -7.69
N LEU A 32 -14.68 4.96 -8.35
CA LEU A 32 -15.19 6.32 -8.35
C LEU A 32 -15.54 6.80 -6.93
N PHE A 33 -16.01 5.90 -6.06
CA PHE A 33 -16.25 6.22 -4.65
C PHE A 33 -15.02 6.02 -3.76
N ILE A 34 -14.26 4.94 -3.95
CA ILE A 34 -13.09 4.63 -3.11
C ILE A 34 -12.03 5.74 -3.21
N TYR A 35 -11.76 6.25 -4.41
CA TYR A 35 -10.65 7.20 -4.61
C TYR A 35 -10.85 8.53 -3.87
N PRO A 36 -11.99 9.24 -4.00
CA PRO A 36 -12.25 10.45 -3.23
C PRO A 36 -12.25 10.21 -1.72
N ILE A 37 -12.84 9.09 -1.25
CA ILE A 37 -12.86 8.75 0.18
C ILE A 37 -11.43 8.58 0.70
N THR A 38 -10.58 7.87 -0.03
CA THR A 38 -9.19 7.64 0.34
C THR A 38 -8.39 8.94 0.37
N LEU A 39 -8.57 9.78 -0.65
CA LEU A 39 -7.88 11.08 -0.75
C LEU A 39 -8.30 12.01 0.39
N ILE A 40 -9.61 12.20 0.58
CA ILE A 40 -10.15 13.10 1.60
C ILE A 40 -9.81 12.58 3.00
N GLY A 41 -10.02 11.29 3.26
CA GLY A 41 -9.78 10.69 4.57
C GLY A 41 -8.32 10.82 5.00
N ASN A 42 -7.37 10.47 4.12
CA ASN A 42 -5.95 10.57 4.43
C ASN A 42 -5.45 12.02 4.49
N LEU A 43 -6.01 12.92 3.67
CA LEU A 43 -5.71 14.35 3.77
C LEU A 43 -6.19 14.95 5.10
N LEU A 44 -7.40 14.56 5.56
CA LEU A 44 -7.92 14.98 6.85
C LEU A 44 -7.05 14.51 8.01
N ILE A 45 -6.49 13.30 7.95
CA ILE A 45 -5.51 12.82 8.95
C ILE A 45 -4.28 13.73 8.97
N ILE A 46 -3.69 13.99 7.82
CA ILE A 46 -2.49 14.83 7.73
C ILE A 46 -2.79 16.23 8.29
N LEU A 47 -3.93 16.82 7.91
CA LEU A 47 -4.35 18.13 8.38
C LEU A 47 -4.63 18.15 9.88
N ALA A 48 -5.29 17.13 10.44
CA ALA A 48 -5.57 17.02 11.86
C ALA A 48 -4.27 16.96 12.68
N ILE A 49 -3.32 16.12 12.25
CA ILE A 49 -2.01 15.98 12.91
C ILE A 49 -1.21 17.27 12.84
N ARG A 50 -1.20 17.95 11.69
CA ARG A 50 -0.52 19.26 11.51
C ARG A 50 -1.15 20.38 12.34
N SER A 51 -2.44 20.29 12.64
CA SER A 51 -3.21 21.39 13.25
C SER A 51 -3.34 21.26 14.78
N ASP A 52 -3.17 20.07 15.35
CA ASP A 52 -3.28 19.82 16.79
C ASP A 52 -1.95 19.34 17.37
N ILE A 53 -1.31 20.19 18.17
CA ILE A 53 -0.02 19.91 18.82
C ILE A 53 -0.07 18.68 19.74
N HIS A 54 -1.26 18.31 20.26
CA HIS A 54 -1.42 17.10 21.10
C HIS A 54 -1.22 15.81 20.30
N LEU A 55 -1.34 15.87 18.97
CA LEU A 55 -1.05 14.75 18.07
C LEU A 55 0.42 14.71 17.62
N HIS A 56 1.29 15.63 18.07
CA HIS A 56 2.72 15.60 17.69
C HIS A 56 3.52 14.56 18.48
N ASN A 57 3.13 13.29 18.35
CA ASN A 57 3.87 12.14 18.89
C ASN A 57 4.40 11.23 17.77
N PRO A 58 5.36 10.34 18.06
CA PRO A 58 5.96 9.45 17.07
C PRO A 58 4.98 8.61 16.26
N MET A 59 3.96 8.05 16.92
CA MET A 59 2.94 7.22 16.29
C MET A 59 2.15 7.98 15.22
N TYR A 60 1.70 9.20 15.54
CA TYR A 60 0.99 10.05 14.58
C TYR A 60 1.93 10.61 13.51
N PHE A 61 3.21 10.83 13.82
CA PHE A 61 4.20 11.17 12.79
C PHE A 61 4.32 10.06 11.73
N PHE A 62 4.39 8.79 12.14
CA PHE A 62 4.34 7.67 11.18
C PHE A 62 3.01 7.60 10.44
N LEU A 63 1.89 7.78 11.14
CA LEU A 63 0.56 7.77 10.52
C LEU A 63 0.39 8.86 9.44
N ALA A 64 0.91 10.07 9.67
CA ALA A 64 0.87 11.13 8.67
C ALA A 64 1.66 10.77 7.40
N ASN A 65 2.80 10.10 7.55
CA ASN A 65 3.59 9.61 6.42
C ASN A 65 2.90 8.43 5.73
N LEU A 66 2.29 7.51 6.48
CA LEU A 66 1.47 6.41 5.94
C LEU A 66 0.33 6.98 5.08
N SER A 67 -0.44 7.94 5.61
CA SER A 67 -1.51 8.61 4.88
C SER A 67 -1.03 9.32 3.61
N PHE A 68 0.19 9.86 3.61
CA PHE A 68 0.78 10.44 2.41
C PHE A 68 1.11 9.37 1.35
N VAL A 69 1.66 8.23 1.78
CA VAL A 69 1.92 7.07 0.90
C VAL A 69 0.62 6.51 0.34
N ASP A 70 -0.43 6.37 1.16
CA ASP A 70 -1.77 5.91 0.75
C ASP A 70 -2.37 6.78 -0.37
N ILE A 71 -2.23 8.11 -0.26
CA ILE A 71 -2.68 9.06 -1.28
C ILE A 71 -1.92 8.82 -2.59
N LEU A 72 -0.59 8.72 -2.54
CA LEU A 72 0.22 8.51 -3.72
C LEU A 72 -0.06 7.16 -4.38
N PHE A 73 -0.13 6.09 -3.59
CA PHE A 73 -0.40 4.74 -4.06
C PHE A 73 -1.76 4.64 -4.78
N SER A 74 -2.81 5.21 -4.18
CA SER A 74 -4.15 5.26 -4.79
C SER A 74 -4.18 6.08 -6.08
N SER A 75 -3.41 7.17 -6.13
CA SER A 75 -3.36 8.10 -7.27
C SER A 75 -2.60 7.53 -8.47
N VAL A 76 -1.74 6.53 -8.27
CA VAL A 76 -0.95 5.91 -9.36
C VAL A 76 -1.81 4.95 -10.20
N THR A 77 -2.82 4.34 -9.61
CA THR A 77 -3.60 3.26 -10.26
C THR A 77 -5.03 3.67 -10.58
N ILE A 78 -5.74 4.25 -9.61
CA ILE A 78 -7.18 4.46 -9.74
C ILE A 78 -7.53 5.50 -10.83
N PRO A 79 -6.88 6.67 -10.91
CA PRO A 79 -7.21 7.66 -11.94
C PRO A 79 -7.03 7.13 -13.37
N LYS A 80 -5.98 6.35 -13.62
CA LYS A 80 -5.72 5.79 -14.95
C LYS A 80 -6.77 4.77 -15.34
N MET A 81 -7.22 3.93 -14.40
CA MET A 81 -8.31 2.98 -14.62
C MET A 81 -9.63 3.71 -14.93
N LEU A 82 -9.98 4.74 -14.15
CA LEU A 82 -11.18 5.55 -14.38
C LEU A 82 -11.18 6.23 -15.76
N VAL A 83 -10.06 6.86 -16.14
CA VAL A 83 -9.92 7.53 -17.44
C VAL A 83 -10.00 6.53 -18.59
N ASN A 84 -9.37 5.36 -18.46
CA ASN A 84 -9.40 4.33 -19.49
C ASN A 84 -10.83 3.82 -19.74
N HIS A 85 -11.63 3.69 -18.68
CA HIS A 85 -13.03 3.29 -18.78
C HIS A 85 -13.88 4.38 -19.46
N VAL A 86 -13.74 5.65 -19.04
CA VAL A 86 -14.49 6.78 -19.62
C VAL A 86 -14.17 7.02 -21.09
N LEU A 87 -12.89 6.92 -21.47
CA LEU A 87 -12.45 7.16 -22.86
C LEU A 87 -12.62 5.93 -23.76
N GLY A 88 -13.07 4.79 -23.23
CA GLY A 88 -13.12 3.52 -23.96
C GLY A 88 -11.74 3.06 -24.48
N SER A 89 -10.65 3.64 -23.96
CA SER A 89 -9.29 3.38 -24.41
C SER A 89 -8.50 2.70 -23.29
N LYS A 90 -8.22 1.41 -23.48
CA LYS A 90 -7.43 0.59 -22.55
C LYS A 90 -5.92 0.77 -22.73
N ALA A 91 -5.49 1.71 -23.56
CA ALA A 91 -4.10 1.90 -23.92
C ALA A 91 -3.29 2.62 -22.82
N ILE A 92 -2.09 2.09 -22.56
CA ILE A 92 -1.07 2.73 -21.73
C ILE A 92 0.26 2.71 -22.48
N SER A 93 1.02 3.81 -22.44
CA SER A 93 2.35 3.82 -23.03
C SER A 93 3.29 2.89 -22.26
N PHE A 94 4.33 2.37 -22.92
CA PHE A 94 5.37 1.58 -22.27
C PHE A 94 5.97 2.28 -21.04
N GLY A 95 6.36 3.56 -21.20
CA GLY A 95 6.87 4.38 -20.10
C GLY A 95 5.84 4.62 -18.99
N GLY A 96 4.57 4.80 -19.33
CA GLY A 96 3.49 4.93 -18.34
C GLY A 96 3.29 3.65 -17.53
N CYS A 97 3.39 2.50 -18.18
CA CYS A 97 3.29 1.18 -17.56
C CYS A 97 4.44 0.94 -16.56
N LEU A 98 5.68 1.21 -16.98
CA LEU A 98 6.85 1.10 -16.09
C LEU A 98 6.80 2.08 -14.92
N THR A 99 6.34 3.32 -15.18
CA THR A 99 6.18 4.34 -14.13
C THR A 99 5.13 3.90 -13.10
N GLN A 100 3.98 3.39 -13.57
CA GLN A 100 2.94 2.86 -12.70
C GLN A 100 3.48 1.71 -11.84
N MET A 101 4.17 0.75 -12.46
CA MET A 101 4.77 -0.39 -11.77
C MET A 101 5.80 0.04 -10.71
N TYR A 102 6.70 0.97 -11.05
CA TYR A 102 7.71 1.51 -10.14
C TYR A 102 7.08 2.10 -8.88
N PHE A 103 6.14 3.04 -9.05
CA PHE A 103 5.51 3.69 -7.90
C PHE A 103 4.65 2.71 -7.11
N MET A 104 3.97 1.77 -7.76
CA MET A 104 3.22 0.72 -7.07
C MET A 104 4.10 -0.11 -6.13
N ILE A 105 5.20 -0.66 -6.64
CA ILE A 105 6.12 -1.47 -5.84
C ILE A 105 6.75 -0.62 -4.74
N GLY A 106 7.20 0.59 -5.07
CA GLY A 106 7.86 1.49 -4.12
C GLY A 106 6.96 1.85 -2.94
N MET A 107 5.75 2.33 -3.23
CA MET A 107 4.78 2.74 -2.22
C MET A 107 4.29 1.55 -1.39
N ALA A 108 3.99 0.39 -2.00
CA ALA A 108 3.57 -0.79 -1.25
C ALA A 108 4.65 -1.27 -0.26
N ASN A 109 5.93 -1.25 -0.66
CA ASN A 109 7.02 -1.54 0.25
C ASN A 109 7.13 -0.48 1.35
N THR A 110 7.13 0.80 1.00
CA THR A 110 7.21 1.88 2.00
C THR A 110 6.07 1.82 3.00
N ASP A 111 4.85 1.51 2.56
CA ASP A 111 3.68 1.31 3.42
C ASP A 111 3.91 0.18 4.43
N SER A 112 4.38 -0.97 3.95
CA SER A 112 4.72 -2.14 4.76
C SER A 112 5.77 -1.85 5.83
N TYR A 113 6.83 -1.12 5.47
CA TYR A 113 7.87 -0.70 6.42
C TYR A 113 7.38 0.38 7.40
N MET A 114 6.45 1.25 7.00
CA MET A 114 5.82 2.22 7.89
C MET A 114 4.95 1.53 8.96
N LEU A 115 4.17 0.50 8.57
CA LEU A 115 3.43 -0.35 9.50
C LEU A 115 4.38 -1.06 10.48
N ALA A 116 5.54 -1.52 10.03
CA ALA A 116 6.55 -2.09 10.92
C ALA A 116 7.15 -1.06 11.89
N ALA A 117 7.40 0.17 11.44
CA ALA A 117 7.86 1.26 12.31
C ALA A 117 6.82 1.61 13.39
N MET A 118 5.53 1.63 13.04
CA MET A 118 4.42 1.82 13.98
C MET A 118 4.30 0.67 14.98
N ALA A 119 4.48 -0.58 14.54
CA ALA A 119 4.53 -1.73 15.45
C ALA A 119 5.74 -1.66 16.40
N TYR A 120 6.89 -1.23 15.90
CA TYR A 120 8.12 -1.05 16.68
C TYR A 120 7.96 0.03 17.74
N ASP A 121 7.41 1.20 17.39
CA ASP A 121 7.09 2.28 18.34
C ASP A 121 6.24 1.77 19.51
N ARG A 122 5.12 1.10 19.19
CA ARG A 122 4.21 0.51 20.18
C ARG A 122 4.90 -0.54 21.04
N ALA A 123 5.75 -1.37 20.44
CA ALA A 123 6.48 -2.39 21.16
C ALA A 123 7.48 -1.79 22.15
N VAL A 124 8.23 -0.75 21.76
CA VAL A 124 9.15 -0.06 22.67
C VAL A 124 8.37 0.67 23.77
N ALA A 125 7.26 1.33 23.45
CA ALA A 125 6.43 2.03 24.42
C ALA A 125 5.91 1.12 25.54
N ILE A 126 5.53 -0.12 25.21
CA ILE A 126 4.99 -1.09 26.18
C ILE A 126 6.12 -1.88 26.87
N SER A 127 7.09 -2.37 26.12
CA SER A 127 8.14 -3.26 26.67
C SER A 127 9.25 -2.52 27.42
N ARG A 128 9.51 -1.24 27.11
CA ARG A 128 10.60 -0.44 27.70
C ARG A 128 10.17 1.00 27.99
N PRO A 129 9.14 1.23 28.82
CA PRO A 129 8.58 2.56 29.06
C PRO A 129 9.61 3.58 29.56
N LEU A 130 10.52 3.18 30.46
CA LEU A 130 11.56 4.06 31.02
C LEU A 130 12.59 4.55 29.98
N HIS A 131 12.79 3.78 28.90
CA HIS A 131 13.77 4.11 27.86
C HIS A 131 13.10 4.62 26.57
N TYR A 132 11.76 4.69 26.53
CA TYR A 132 11.01 5.00 25.31
C TYR A 132 11.47 6.29 24.64
N THR A 133 11.57 7.40 25.38
CA THR A 133 11.95 8.71 24.85
C THR A 133 13.40 8.77 24.36
N THR A 134 14.26 7.89 24.86
CA THR A 134 15.66 7.78 24.40
C THR A 134 15.80 6.90 23.16
N ILE A 135 14.90 5.94 22.95
CA ILE A 135 14.91 5.03 21.80
C ILE A 135 14.13 5.66 20.64
N ILE A 136 12.87 6.00 20.87
CA ILE A 136 11.96 6.66 19.93
C ILE A 136 12.03 8.18 20.15
N ARG A 137 13.13 8.76 19.67
CA ARG A 137 13.34 10.21 19.60
C ARG A 137 13.09 10.69 18.17
N PRO A 138 12.82 11.99 17.95
CA PRO A 138 12.46 12.52 16.63
C PRO A 138 13.43 12.12 15.50
N ARG A 139 14.73 12.11 15.78
CA ARG A 139 15.75 11.65 14.82
C ARG A 139 15.54 10.18 14.40
N THR A 140 15.24 9.29 15.34
CA THR A 140 14.94 7.88 15.06
C THR A 140 13.69 7.76 14.18
N CYS A 141 12.63 8.52 14.48
CA CYS A 141 11.42 8.51 13.67
C CYS A 141 11.69 8.94 12.22
N VAL A 142 12.45 10.02 12.03
CA VAL A 142 12.86 10.49 10.69
C VAL A 142 13.69 9.43 9.98
N LEU A 143 14.66 8.82 10.66
CA LEU A 143 15.49 7.75 10.07
C LEU A 143 14.67 6.53 9.67
N LEU A 144 13.68 6.13 10.47
CA LEU A 144 12.77 5.04 10.14
C LEU A 144 11.93 5.37 8.89
N VAL A 145 11.36 6.58 8.83
CA VAL A 145 10.61 7.03 7.64
C VAL A 145 11.49 7.04 6.39
N VAL A 146 12.65 7.69 6.47
CA VAL A 146 13.59 7.77 5.34
C VAL A 146 14.08 6.39 4.93
N GLY A 147 14.36 5.52 5.90
CA GLY A 147 14.72 4.12 5.65
C GLY A 147 13.63 3.37 4.89
N SER A 148 12.36 3.51 5.29
CA SER A 148 11.21 2.91 4.59
C SER A 148 11.10 3.37 3.13
N TRP A 149 11.36 4.65 2.86
CA TRP A 149 11.39 5.20 1.50
C TRP A 149 12.58 4.65 0.71
N VAL A 150 13.78 4.67 1.28
CA VAL A 150 15.00 4.18 0.63
C VAL A 150 14.88 2.71 0.27
N VAL A 151 14.45 1.86 1.21
CA VAL A 151 14.30 0.42 0.96
C VAL A 151 13.20 0.16 -0.08
N GLY A 152 12.06 0.85 0.01
CA GLY A 152 10.98 0.69 -0.97
C GLY A 152 11.42 1.04 -2.39
N ASN A 153 12.13 2.15 -2.56
CA ASN A 153 12.64 2.57 -3.87
C ASN A 153 13.81 1.70 -4.36
N ALA A 154 14.69 1.27 -3.46
CA ALA A 154 15.79 0.35 -3.78
C ALA A 154 15.28 -1.03 -4.21
N ASN A 155 14.10 -1.44 -3.75
CA ASN A 155 13.42 -2.65 -4.22
C ASN A 155 12.75 -2.41 -5.59
N ALA A 156 12.00 -1.31 -5.75
CA ALA A 156 11.26 -1.02 -6.97
C ALA A 156 12.12 -0.75 -8.21
N LEU A 157 13.26 -0.08 -8.03
CA LEU A 157 14.11 0.36 -9.14
C LEU A 157 14.71 -0.81 -9.94
N PRO A 158 15.36 -1.83 -9.32
CA PRO A 158 15.85 -3.00 -10.04
C PRO A 158 14.76 -3.72 -10.83
N HIS A 159 13.59 -3.95 -10.24
CA HIS A 159 12.46 -4.57 -10.95
C HIS A 159 12.06 -3.79 -12.19
N THR A 160 12.01 -2.46 -12.08
CA THR A 160 11.63 -1.56 -13.17
C THR A 160 12.67 -1.57 -14.28
N LEU A 161 13.96 -1.46 -13.95
CA LEU A 161 15.05 -1.46 -14.93
C LEU A 161 15.15 -2.81 -15.65
N LEU A 162 15.01 -3.91 -14.93
CA LEU A 162 15.05 -5.25 -15.52
C LEU A 162 13.87 -5.47 -16.46
N THR A 163 12.67 -5.03 -16.07
CA THR A 163 11.48 -5.11 -16.93
C THR A 163 11.61 -4.18 -18.14
N ALA A 164 12.22 -3.00 -17.97
CA ALA A 164 12.49 -2.08 -19.07
C ALA A 164 13.46 -2.65 -20.11
N SER A 165 14.35 -3.56 -19.70
CA SER A 165 15.31 -4.24 -20.59
C SER A 165 14.72 -5.44 -21.35
N LEU A 166 13.49 -5.86 -21.04
CA LEU A 166 12.85 -7.00 -21.70
C LEU A 166 12.36 -6.63 -23.10
N SER A 167 12.38 -7.65 -23.97
CA SER A 167 11.77 -7.60 -25.29
C SER A 167 10.38 -8.24 -25.23
N PHE A 168 9.36 -7.48 -25.64
CA PHE A 168 7.97 -7.92 -25.66
C PHE A 168 7.54 -8.22 -27.10
N CYS A 169 6.95 -9.39 -27.35
CA CYS A 169 6.38 -9.74 -28.66
C CYS A 169 4.97 -10.32 -28.52
N GLY A 170 4.26 -10.38 -29.66
CA GLY A 170 2.86 -10.77 -29.70
C GLY A 170 1.92 -9.64 -29.28
N ASN A 171 0.68 -10.00 -28.95
CA ASN A 171 -0.31 -9.04 -28.47
C ASN A 171 0.11 -8.52 -27.10
N LYS A 172 0.30 -7.20 -26.98
CA LYS A 172 0.75 -6.51 -25.75
C LYS A 172 -0.42 -6.31 -24.76
N GLU A 173 -1.20 -7.36 -24.58
CA GLU A 173 -2.39 -7.39 -23.75
C GLU A 173 -2.03 -7.84 -22.34
N VAL A 174 -2.11 -6.92 -21.40
CA VAL A 174 -1.87 -7.19 -19.98
C VAL A 174 -3.21 -7.62 -19.38
N ALA A 175 -3.26 -8.85 -18.86
CA ALA A 175 -4.45 -9.46 -18.27
C ALA A 175 -4.85 -8.86 -16.89
N ASN A 176 -4.55 -7.58 -16.66
CA ASN A 176 -4.85 -6.82 -15.44
C ASN A 176 -5.31 -5.40 -15.83
N PHE A 177 -5.98 -4.70 -14.91
CA PHE A 177 -6.33 -3.28 -15.04
C PHE A 177 -5.18 -2.32 -14.71
N TYR A 178 -4.00 -2.85 -14.34
CA TYR A 178 -2.78 -2.12 -14.00
C TYR A 178 -1.55 -2.92 -14.46
N CYS A 179 -0.41 -2.24 -14.55
CA CYS A 179 0.87 -2.85 -14.88
C CYS A 179 1.54 -3.48 -13.65
N ASP A 180 1.75 -4.79 -13.71
CA ASP A 180 2.43 -5.58 -12.70
C ASP A 180 3.55 -6.44 -13.32
N ILE A 181 4.53 -6.83 -12.50
CA ILE A 181 5.71 -7.60 -12.91
C ILE A 181 5.28 -8.93 -13.52
N ALA A 182 4.44 -9.70 -12.82
CA ALA A 182 4.14 -11.08 -13.21
C ALA A 182 3.44 -11.19 -14.59
N PRO A 183 2.41 -10.37 -14.92
CA PRO A 183 1.85 -10.33 -16.26
C PRO A 183 2.85 -9.88 -17.33
N LEU A 184 3.70 -8.88 -17.04
CA LEU A 184 4.68 -8.40 -18.01
C LEU A 184 5.74 -9.45 -18.34
N LEU A 185 6.20 -10.23 -17.34
CA LEU A 185 7.13 -11.33 -17.58
C LEU A 185 6.53 -12.42 -18.47
N LYS A 186 5.22 -12.69 -18.38
CA LYS A 186 4.54 -13.66 -19.27
C LYS A 186 4.47 -13.20 -20.73
N LEU A 187 4.50 -11.89 -20.98
CA LEU A 187 4.46 -11.29 -22.32
C LEU A 187 5.86 -11.12 -22.95
N SER A 188 6.92 -11.36 -22.18
CA SER A 188 8.30 -11.25 -22.66
C SER A 188 8.67 -12.43 -23.56
N CYS A 189 9.40 -12.14 -24.65
CA CYS A 189 10.06 -13.15 -25.48
C CYS A 189 11.54 -13.33 -25.13
N SER A 190 12.11 -12.40 -24.35
CA SER A 190 13.47 -12.51 -23.82
C SER A 190 13.50 -13.40 -22.58
N ASP A 191 14.69 -13.94 -22.25
CA ASP A 191 14.90 -14.74 -21.04
C ASP A 191 14.49 -13.94 -19.78
N THR A 192 13.56 -14.51 -19.02
CA THR A 192 13.01 -13.92 -17.79
C THR A 192 13.60 -14.53 -16.53
N TYR A 193 14.55 -15.47 -16.63
CA TYR A 193 15.09 -16.20 -15.49
C TYR A 193 15.62 -15.28 -14.37
N PHE A 194 16.41 -14.26 -14.73
CA PHE A 194 16.93 -13.31 -13.76
C PHE A 194 15.84 -12.40 -13.16
N ASN A 195 14.84 -12.01 -13.95
CA ASN A 195 13.70 -11.23 -13.50
C ASN A 195 12.86 -12.00 -12.47
N VAL A 196 12.62 -13.30 -12.72
CA VAL A 196 11.89 -14.18 -11.80
C VAL A 196 12.65 -14.33 -10.48
N LYS A 197 13.98 -14.51 -10.51
CA LYS A 197 14.80 -14.53 -9.28
C LYS A 197 14.70 -13.23 -8.49
N MET A 198 14.81 -12.10 -9.17
CA MET A 198 14.66 -10.79 -8.53
C MET A 198 13.26 -10.63 -7.94
N MET A 199 12.20 -11.07 -8.65
CA MET A 199 10.82 -11.07 -8.14
C MET A 199 10.72 -11.80 -6.79
N TYR A 200 11.29 -13.01 -6.66
CA TYR A 200 11.32 -13.73 -5.38
C TYR A 200 12.10 -13.00 -4.30
N LEU A 201 13.23 -12.36 -4.64
CA LEU A 201 13.97 -11.52 -3.71
C LEU A 201 13.11 -10.34 -3.21
N GLY A 202 12.38 -9.68 -4.12
CA GLY A 202 11.47 -8.59 -3.79
C GLY A 202 10.33 -9.01 -2.86
N VAL A 203 9.78 -10.21 -3.05
CA VAL A 203 8.80 -10.80 -2.12
C VAL A 203 9.43 -11.04 -0.74
N GLY A 204 10.69 -11.47 -0.69
CA GLY A 204 11.45 -11.60 0.55
C GLY A 204 11.59 -10.25 1.28
N VAL A 205 11.99 -9.19 0.56
CA VAL A 205 12.08 -7.82 1.10
C VAL A 205 10.73 -7.36 1.65
N PHE A 206 9.64 -7.56 0.90
CA PHE A 206 8.27 -7.24 1.33
C PHE A 206 7.81 -8.03 2.57
N SER A 207 8.37 -9.21 2.81
CA SER A 207 8.04 -10.05 3.97
C SER A 207 8.80 -9.66 5.25
N VAL A 208 9.91 -8.93 5.15
CA VAL A 208 10.70 -8.49 6.32
C VAL A 208 9.88 -7.64 7.30
N PRO A 209 9.11 -6.62 6.87
CA PRO A 209 8.28 -5.83 7.77
C PRO A 209 7.24 -6.68 8.51
N LEU A 210 6.64 -7.69 7.86
CA LEU A 210 5.72 -8.61 8.51
C LEU A 210 6.39 -9.36 9.67
N LEU A 211 7.60 -9.87 9.45
CA LEU A 211 8.39 -10.51 10.51
C LEU A 211 8.69 -9.54 11.65
N CYS A 212 9.08 -8.30 11.34
CA CYS A 212 9.30 -7.26 12.34
C CYS A 212 8.04 -6.97 13.16
N ILE A 213 6.87 -6.91 12.53
CA ILE A 213 5.57 -6.70 13.18
C ILE A 213 5.25 -7.86 14.11
N VAL A 214 5.36 -9.11 13.63
CA VAL A 214 5.09 -10.31 14.42
C VAL A 214 6.01 -10.37 15.63
N ILE A 215 7.33 -10.20 15.45
CA ILE A 215 8.30 -10.20 16.55
C ILE A 215 7.98 -9.10 17.56
N SER A 216 7.63 -7.90 17.10
CA SER A 216 7.27 -6.77 17.95
C SER A 216 6.06 -7.09 18.82
N TYR A 217 4.99 -7.66 18.24
CA TYR A 217 3.80 -8.01 18.99
C TYR A 217 3.96 -9.22 19.89
N VAL A 218 4.71 -10.24 19.47
CA VAL A 218 5.06 -11.37 20.34
C VAL A 218 5.76 -10.84 21.60
N ARG A 219 6.74 -9.94 21.47
CA ARG A 219 7.40 -9.31 22.62
C ARG A 219 6.43 -8.53 23.50
N VAL A 220 5.51 -7.76 22.91
CA VAL A 220 4.47 -7.03 23.66
C VAL A 220 3.62 -7.98 24.48
N PHE A 221 3.06 -9.02 23.84
CA PHE A 221 2.18 -9.97 24.52
C PHE A 221 2.94 -10.78 25.57
N SER A 222 4.17 -11.22 25.30
CA SER A 222 5.00 -11.91 26.29
C SER A 222 5.24 -11.05 27.54
N MET A 223 5.59 -9.77 27.37
CA MET A 223 5.81 -8.86 28.50
C MET A 223 4.53 -8.62 29.32
N VAL A 224 3.40 -8.43 28.64
CA VAL A 224 2.09 -8.20 29.28
C VAL A 224 1.63 -9.44 30.05
N LEU A 225 1.90 -10.64 29.53
CA LEU A 225 1.58 -11.90 30.20
C LEU A 225 2.50 -12.22 31.38
N GLN A 226 3.75 -11.74 31.37
CA GLN A 226 4.70 -11.93 32.47
C GLN A 226 4.37 -11.09 33.71
N VAL A 227 3.77 -9.91 33.53
CA VAL A 227 3.31 -9.05 34.63
C VAL A 227 1.83 -8.77 34.46
N PRO A 228 0.96 -9.78 34.69
CA PRO A 228 -0.46 -9.69 34.38
C PRO A 228 -1.14 -8.71 35.33
N SER A 229 -1.42 -7.52 34.82
CA SER A 229 -2.38 -6.58 35.40
C SER A 229 -3.58 -6.51 34.48
N THR A 230 -4.79 -6.67 35.01
CA THR A 230 -6.03 -6.56 34.23
C THR A 230 -6.08 -5.25 33.43
N ASN A 231 -5.59 -4.16 34.03
CA ASN A 231 -5.47 -2.85 33.39
C ASN A 231 -4.36 -2.81 32.33
N GLY A 232 -3.22 -3.45 32.57
CA GLY A 232 -2.12 -3.54 31.61
C GLY A 232 -2.50 -4.33 30.35
N VAL A 233 -3.20 -5.45 30.53
CA VAL A 233 -3.73 -6.29 29.44
C VAL A 233 -4.77 -5.52 28.62
N LEU A 234 -5.77 -4.91 29.27
CA LEU A 234 -6.80 -4.13 28.58
C LEU A 234 -6.21 -2.95 27.80
N LYS A 235 -5.22 -2.26 28.39
CA LYS A 235 -4.53 -1.15 27.74
C LYS A 235 -3.71 -1.60 26.54
N ALA A 236 -3.04 -2.75 26.61
CA ALA A 236 -2.31 -3.31 25.48
C ALA A 236 -3.24 -3.67 24.32
N PHE A 237 -4.35 -4.37 24.58
CA PHE A 237 -5.35 -4.70 23.55
C PHE A 237 -6.01 -3.46 22.96
N SER A 238 -6.37 -2.47 23.80
CA SER A 238 -6.96 -1.22 23.34
C SER A 238 -6.00 -0.40 22.47
N THR A 239 -4.73 -0.37 22.85
CA THR A 239 -3.70 0.39 22.13
C THR A 239 -3.33 -0.30 20.82
N CYS A 240 -3.06 -1.60 20.85
CA CYS A 240 -2.55 -2.37 19.71
C CYS A 240 -3.62 -2.82 18.72
N GLY A 241 -4.88 -2.92 19.16
CA GLY A 241 -5.96 -3.52 18.38
C GLY A 241 -6.20 -2.86 17.03
N SER A 242 -6.20 -1.53 16.94
CA SER A 242 -6.39 -0.82 15.66
C SER A 242 -5.27 -1.13 14.65
N HIS A 243 -4.02 -1.11 15.10
CA HIS A 243 -2.88 -1.41 14.25
C HIS A 243 -2.86 -2.87 13.81
N LEU A 244 -3.14 -3.82 14.73
CA LEU A 244 -3.27 -5.23 14.38
C LEU A 244 -4.40 -5.47 13.38
N THR A 245 -5.54 -4.77 13.49
CA THR A 245 -6.61 -4.85 12.49
C THR A 245 -6.12 -4.41 11.10
N VAL A 246 -5.41 -3.27 11.01
CA VAL A 246 -4.85 -2.79 9.73
C VAL A 246 -3.86 -3.81 9.16
N VAL A 247 -2.92 -4.29 9.97
CA VAL A 247 -1.92 -5.30 9.57
C VAL A 247 -2.60 -6.58 9.09
N SER A 248 -3.62 -7.07 9.79
CA SER A 248 -4.36 -8.28 9.41
C SER A 248 -5.11 -8.11 8.09
N VAL A 249 -5.73 -6.95 7.86
CA VAL A 249 -6.41 -6.67 6.57
C VAL A 249 -5.37 -6.54 5.45
N TYR A 250 -4.28 -5.82 5.68
CA TYR A 250 -3.22 -5.61 4.69
C TYR A 250 -2.52 -6.92 4.31
N TYR A 251 -1.88 -7.60 5.27
CA TYR A 251 -1.11 -8.81 4.97
C TYR A 251 -2.00 -10.03 4.74
N GLY A 252 -3.19 -10.10 5.35
CA GLY A 252 -4.13 -11.20 5.12
C GLY A 252 -4.65 -11.22 3.68
N THR A 253 -4.91 -10.05 3.08
CA THR A 253 -5.31 -9.95 1.68
C THR A 253 -4.15 -10.29 0.74
N VAL A 254 -2.94 -9.81 1.02
CA VAL A 254 -1.74 -10.14 0.23
C VAL A 254 -1.42 -11.63 0.29
N MET A 255 -1.43 -12.25 1.49
CA MET A 255 -1.24 -13.70 1.64
C MET A 255 -2.29 -14.51 0.88
N GLY A 256 -3.54 -14.04 0.86
CA GLY A 256 -4.62 -14.66 0.08
C GLY A 256 -4.35 -14.76 -1.42
N MET A 257 -3.58 -13.82 -2.00
CA MET A 257 -3.10 -13.91 -3.38
C MET A 257 -2.04 -14.99 -3.57
N TYR A 258 -1.06 -15.07 -2.67
CA TYR A 258 0.08 -15.97 -2.82
C TYR A 258 -0.27 -17.45 -2.56
N PHE A 259 -1.34 -17.74 -1.82
CA PHE A 259 -1.83 -19.10 -1.61
C PHE A 259 -2.74 -19.61 -2.75
N ARG A 260 -3.10 -18.77 -3.72
CA ARG A 260 -3.87 -19.19 -4.89
C ARG A 260 -2.95 -19.85 -5.93
N PRO A 261 -3.37 -20.96 -6.55
CA PRO A 261 -2.61 -21.56 -7.65
C PRO A 261 -2.48 -20.56 -8.82
N LEU A 262 -1.31 -20.55 -9.47
CA LEU A 262 -0.99 -19.74 -10.65
C LEU A 262 -1.76 -20.25 -11.90
N SER A 263 -3.09 -20.26 -11.87
CA SER A 263 -3.95 -20.47 -13.03
C SER A 263 -4.29 -19.13 -13.72
N SER A 264 -5.12 -19.15 -14.77
CA SER A 264 -5.63 -17.95 -15.44
C SER A 264 -6.18 -16.95 -14.42
N TYR A 265 -5.81 -15.66 -14.56
CA TYR A 265 -6.25 -14.58 -13.68
C TYR A 265 -7.78 -14.55 -13.62
N SER A 266 -8.31 -14.72 -12.41
CA SER A 266 -9.74 -14.89 -12.15
C SER A 266 -10.35 -13.63 -11.51
N LEU A 267 -11.68 -13.53 -11.54
CA LEU A 267 -12.41 -12.51 -10.79
C LEU A 267 -12.01 -12.48 -9.29
N GLY A 268 -11.67 -13.64 -8.71
CA GLY A 268 -11.18 -13.72 -7.34
C GLY A 268 -9.85 -13.01 -7.13
N ASP A 269 -8.92 -13.13 -8.08
CA ASP A 269 -7.60 -12.49 -8.01
C ASP A 269 -7.73 -10.97 -8.15
N ALA A 270 -8.66 -10.51 -8.99
CA ALA A 270 -8.99 -9.10 -9.10
C ALA A 270 -9.64 -8.53 -7.85
N VAL A 271 -10.60 -9.23 -7.24
CA VAL A 271 -11.21 -8.81 -5.98
C VAL A 271 -10.16 -8.69 -4.88
N ILE A 272 -9.30 -9.69 -4.72
CA ILE A 272 -8.24 -9.63 -3.70
C ILE A 272 -7.27 -8.49 -4.02
N THR A 273 -6.97 -8.25 -5.31
CA THR A 273 -6.16 -7.11 -5.74
C THR A 273 -6.77 -5.77 -5.35
N VAL A 274 -8.07 -5.59 -5.59
CA VAL A 274 -8.80 -4.38 -5.17
C VAL A 274 -8.81 -4.25 -3.65
N MET A 275 -8.94 -5.36 -2.92
CA MET A 275 -8.93 -5.35 -1.47
C MET A 275 -7.60 -4.83 -0.90
N TYR A 276 -6.45 -5.31 -1.39
CA TYR A 276 -5.16 -4.83 -0.89
C TYR A 276 -4.78 -3.46 -1.46
N MET A 277 -5.08 -3.18 -2.74
CA MET A 277 -4.64 -1.94 -3.41
C MET A 277 -5.49 -0.71 -3.08
N ALA A 278 -6.79 -0.89 -2.86
CA ALA A 278 -7.73 0.22 -2.79
C ALA A 278 -8.51 0.23 -1.47
N VAL A 279 -8.93 -0.93 -0.98
CA VAL A 279 -9.72 -0.99 0.26
C VAL A 279 -8.85 -0.76 1.50
N THR A 280 -7.64 -1.31 1.57
CA THR A 280 -6.78 -1.09 2.74
C THR A 280 -6.41 0.40 2.97
N PRO A 281 -5.91 1.14 1.96
CA PRO A 281 -5.65 2.59 2.09
C PRO A 281 -6.90 3.39 2.45
N MET A 282 -8.08 3.00 1.94
CA MET A 282 -9.36 3.63 2.26
C MET A 282 -9.77 3.39 3.72
N LEU A 283 -9.49 2.20 4.28
CA LEU A 283 -9.85 1.84 5.64
C LEU A 283 -8.94 2.46 6.70
N ASN A 284 -7.69 2.79 6.35
CA ASN A 284 -6.70 3.40 7.26
C ASN A 284 -7.27 4.64 7.98
N PRO A 285 -7.88 5.63 7.28
CA PRO A 285 -8.56 6.74 7.91
C PRO A 285 -9.59 6.34 8.96
N PHE A 286 -10.46 5.38 8.67
CA PHE A 286 -11.52 4.99 9.59
C PHE A 286 -10.98 4.22 10.80
N ILE A 287 -10.03 3.32 10.58
CA ILE A 287 -9.47 2.51 11.68
C ILE A 287 -8.67 3.38 12.65
N TYR A 288 -7.88 4.33 12.15
CA TYR A 288 -7.07 5.22 12.99
C TYR A 288 -7.84 6.42 13.54
N SER A 289 -8.89 6.91 12.88
CA SER A 289 -9.69 8.05 13.37
C SER A 289 -10.91 7.63 14.20
N LEU A 290 -11.74 6.70 13.73
CA LEU A 290 -13.01 6.36 14.40
C LEU A 290 -12.80 5.57 15.69
N ARG A 291 -11.63 4.95 15.88
CA ARG A 291 -11.32 4.20 17.10
C ARG A 291 -10.47 5.00 18.10
N ASN A 292 -9.86 6.11 17.66
CA ASN A 292 -8.95 6.89 18.49
C ASN A 292 -9.61 8.20 18.95
N ARG A 293 -9.75 8.36 20.27
CA ARG A 293 -10.39 9.55 20.88
C ARG A 293 -9.65 10.84 20.57
N ASP A 294 -8.32 10.81 20.57
CA ASP A 294 -7.49 11.99 20.32
C ASP A 294 -7.64 12.45 18.87
N MET A 295 -7.68 11.51 17.93
CA MET A 295 -7.91 11.80 16.52
C MET A 295 -9.33 12.36 16.28
N LYS A 296 -10.35 11.79 16.93
CA LYS A 296 -11.73 12.35 16.86
C LYS A 296 -11.79 13.79 17.36
N ALA A 297 -11.14 14.05 18.49
CA ALA A 297 -11.12 15.39 19.08
C ALA A 297 -10.42 16.39 18.15
N ALA A 298 -9.28 16.02 17.57
CA ALA A 298 -8.57 16.86 16.62
C ALA A 298 -9.38 17.14 15.34
N LEU A 299 -10.02 16.11 14.77
CA LEU A 299 -10.92 16.28 13.63
C LEU A 299 -12.12 17.19 13.96
N GLY A 300 -12.73 17.02 15.13
CA GLY A 300 -13.81 17.89 15.60
C GLY A 300 -13.39 19.35 15.69
N LYS A 301 -12.19 19.64 16.23
CA LYS A 301 -11.62 20.99 16.26
C LYS A 301 -11.37 21.53 14.84
N LEU A 302 -10.89 20.70 13.92
CA LEU A 302 -10.63 21.10 12.53
C LEU A 302 -11.91 21.53 11.83
N PHE A 303 -13.00 20.77 12.00
CA PHE A 303 -14.30 21.11 11.42
C PHE A 303 -14.92 22.34 12.11
N SER A 304 -14.82 22.46 13.43
CA SER A 304 -15.33 23.63 14.16
C SER A 304 -14.62 24.93 13.74
N LYS A 305 -13.30 24.91 13.53
CA LYS A 305 -12.54 26.07 13.03
C LYS A 305 -12.89 26.47 11.60
N ARG A 306 -13.27 25.51 10.75
CA ARG A 306 -13.74 25.77 9.37
C ARG A 306 -15.17 26.29 9.31
N VAL A 307 -16.01 25.96 10.29
CA VAL A 307 -17.40 26.47 10.37
C VAL A 307 -17.45 27.88 10.99
N SER A 308 -16.43 28.27 11.76
CA SER A 308 -16.31 29.60 12.36
C SER A 308 -15.52 30.62 11.52
N SER A 309 -15.11 30.26 10.31
CA SER A 309 -14.35 31.08 9.36
C SER A 309 -15.14 31.26 8.08
#